data_AF-A0A4P9XIY6-F1
#
_entry.id   AF-A0A4P9XIY6-F1
#
_cell.length_a   1.000
_cell.length_b   1.000
_cell.length_c   1.000
_cell.angle_alpha   90.00
_cell.angle_beta   90.00
_cell.angle_gamma   90.00
#
_symmetry.space_group_name_H-M   'P 1'
#
loop_
_entity.id
_entity.type
_entity.pdbx_description
1 polymer ?
#
loop_
_entity_poly.entity_id
_entity_poly.type
_entity_poly.pdbx_seq_one_letter_code
_entity_poly.pdbx_strand_id
1 'polypeptide(L)'
;TFRYNHPQPVQKRAAWSEPMDMEDIKTIRAAYPGVTLNDVMVACLERAHSAYLDSLAPEEISEEDLANLADPDYEGPAIILPEQRDSKLNIIIPKSLRYPGDMRFENVVTVEFLMLDNTSGEQSTEKSIAAAHKSMMHVKKSLFGWMAVVMARTFCTHIPGFLSKAFFTYCTDKAHGILTNVPGPTEALYFGNKNTEQHRVISFIVFPPVATEGSTAFGVCSYNGQVRFAAMADASYEFPNQARTLADNFSAVYKRMLADAHEELQARQLQDKVPNLAHVQMLRG
;
A
#
# COMPACT_ATOMS: atom_id res chain seq x y z
N THR A 1 7.28 11.78 9.32
CA THR A 1 5.97 12.10 8.70
C THR A 1 4.85 11.39 9.47
N PHE A 2 3.71 12.05 9.69
CA PHE A 2 2.55 11.57 10.48
C PHE A 2 2.74 11.37 11.99
N ARG A 3 3.59 12.17 12.62
CA ARG A 3 3.71 12.18 14.08
C ARG A 3 3.02 13.41 14.63
N TYR A 4 2.33 13.21 15.74
CA TYR A 4 1.67 14.27 16.50
C TYR A 4 2.60 14.73 17.62
N ASN A 5 2.50 16.01 17.96
CA ASN A 5 3.11 16.54 19.20
C ASN A 5 2.11 16.55 20.38
N HIS A 6 0.91 16.04 20.15
CA HIS A 6 -0.19 15.91 21.10
C HIS A 6 -0.54 14.42 21.31
N PRO A 7 -1.34 14.06 22.33
CA PRO A 7 -1.78 12.69 22.54
C PRO A 7 -2.53 12.10 21.32
N GLN A 8 -2.29 10.83 21.02
CA GLN A 8 -2.96 10.11 19.93
C GLN A 8 -4.49 10.25 19.98
N PRO A 9 -5.14 10.57 18.85
CA PRO A 9 -6.60 10.54 18.76
C PRO A 9 -7.17 9.15 19.10
N VAL A 10 -8.20 9.12 19.94
CA VAL A 10 -8.91 7.86 20.28
C VAL A 10 -9.75 7.37 19.09
N GLN A 11 -10.21 8.29 18.24
CA GLN A 11 -11.05 7.96 17.09
C GLN A 11 -10.19 7.63 15.87
N LYS A 12 -10.52 6.52 15.20
CA LYS A 12 -9.98 6.14 13.90
C LYS A 12 -11.02 6.37 12.80
N ARG A 13 -10.58 6.76 11.61
CA ARG A 13 -11.40 6.80 10.39
C ARG A 13 -10.95 5.70 9.45
N ALA A 14 -11.91 5.00 8.86
CA ALA A 14 -11.66 3.94 7.90
C ALA A 14 -12.38 4.26 6.58
N ALA A 15 -11.73 3.94 5.46
CA ALA A 15 -12.30 4.09 4.13
C ALA A 15 -11.75 3.00 3.21
N TRP A 16 -12.42 2.77 2.09
CA TRP A 16 -12.02 1.79 1.09
C TRP A 16 -12.28 2.29 -0.32
N SER A 17 -11.54 1.73 -1.27
CA SER A 17 -11.63 2.03 -2.69
C SER A 17 -12.91 1.45 -3.30
N GLU A 18 -13.24 1.95 -4.48
CA GLU A 18 -14.10 1.22 -5.42
C GLU A 18 -13.47 -0.15 -5.75
N PRO A 19 -14.28 -1.15 -6.14
CA PRO A 19 -13.75 -2.46 -6.52
C PRO A 19 -12.94 -2.35 -7.81
N MET A 20 -11.77 -2.98 -7.83
CA MET A 20 -10.89 -3.10 -8.99
C MET A 20 -11.06 -4.49 -9.59
N ASP A 21 -11.23 -4.59 -10.90
CA ASP A 21 -11.41 -5.89 -11.56
C ASP A 21 -10.07 -6.63 -11.68
N MET A 22 -10.09 -7.94 -11.43
CA MET A 22 -8.90 -8.77 -11.60
C MET A 22 -8.44 -8.83 -13.07
N GLU A 23 -9.35 -8.70 -14.04
CA GLU A 23 -9.02 -8.66 -15.47
C GLU A 23 -8.28 -7.38 -15.86
N ASP A 24 -8.65 -6.24 -15.29
CA ASP A 24 -7.91 -4.98 -15.48
C ASP A 24 -6.48 -5.11 -14.93
N ILE A 25 -6.31 -5.73 -13.76
CA ILE A 25 -4.97 -5.99 -13.18
C ILE A 25 -4.16 -6.92 -14.09
N LYS A 26 -4.78 -7.92 -14.72
CA LYS A 26 -4.11 -8.76 -15.72
C LYS A 26 -3.72 -7.96 -16.96
N THR A 27 -4.54 -7.00 -17.37
CA THR A 27 -4.23 -6.08 -18.47
C THR A 27 -2.99 -5.25 -18.16
N ILE A 28 -2.91 -4.65 -16.97
CA ILE A 28 -1.71 -3.92 -16.51
C ILE A 28 -0.47 -4.83 -16.56
N ARG A 29 -0.58 -6.06 -16.06
CA ARG A 29 0.53 -7.03 -16.07
C ARG A 29 0.95 -7.47 -17.48
N ALA A 30 0.02 -7.49 -18.44
CA ALA A 30 0.32 -7.77 -19.83
C ALA A 30 1.08 -6.60 -20.48
N ALA A 31 0.73 -5.36 -20.13
CA ALA A 31 1.44 -4.17 -20.58
C ALA A 31 2.86 -4.09 -20.01
N TYR A 32 3.08 -4.50 -18.75
CA TYR A 32 4.38 -4.42 -18.09
C TYR A 32 4.90 -5.82 -17.69
N PRO A 33 5.71 -6.49 -18.54
CA PRO A 33 6.18 -7.85 -18.29
C PRO A 33 6.99 -8.00 -17.00
N GLY A 34 6.81 -9.13 -16.30
CA GLY A 34 7.50 -9.43 -15.03
C GLY A 34 6.82 -8.87 -13.78
N VAL A 35 5.76 -8.08 -13.93
CA VAL A 35 5.01 -7.45 -12.85
C VAL A 35 4.00 -8.42 -12.23
N THR A 36 3.93 -8.44 -10.89
CA THR A 36 2.94 -9.19 -10.12
C THR A 36 1.79 -8.30 -9.66
N LEU A 37 0.66 -8.90 -9.26
CA LEU A 37 -0.46 -8.15 -8.67
C LEU A 37 0.00 -7.31 -7.48
N ASN A 38 0.86 -7.86 -6.62
CA ASN A 38 1.37 -7.14 -5.45
C ASN A 38 2.17 -5.91 -5.85
N ASP A 39 2.94 -5.97 -6.93
CA ASP A 39 3.72 -4.83 -7.40
C ASP A 39 2.81 -3.69 -7.86
N VAL A 40 1.69 -4.01 -8.54
CA VAL A 40 0.67 -3.02 -8.94
C VAL A 40 0.03 -2.39 -7.70
N MET A 41 -0.37 -3.20 -6.71
CA MET A 41 -1.01 -2.69 -5.48
C MET A 41 -0.06 -1.81 -4.66
N VAL A 42 1.22 -2.21 -4.58
CA VAL A 42 2.25 -1.44 -3.89
C VAL A 42 2.56 -0.14 -4.62
N ALA A 43 2.63 -0.15 -5.96
CA ALA A 43 2.80 1.06 -6.75
C ALA A 43 1.62 2.02 -6.56
N CYS A 44 0.39 1.51 -6.52
CA CYS A 44 -0.81 2.30 -6.23
C CYS A 44 -0.73 2.93 -4.83
N LEU A 45 -0.32 2.17 -3.80
CA LEU A 45 -0.14 2.69 -2.45
C LEU A 45 0.93 3.78 -2.39
N GLU A 46 2.09 3.54 -2.99
CA GLU A 46 3.21 4.49 -3.03
C GLU A 46 2.77 5.82 -3.63
N ARG A 47 2.13 5.78 -4.80
CA ARG A 47 1.68 6.99 -5.50
C ARG A 47 0.49 7.66 -4.81
N ALA A 48 -0.44 6.89 -4.24
CA ALA A 48 -1.56 7.43 -3.49
C ALA A 48 -1.11 8.20 -2.25
N HIS A 49 -0.07 7.69 -1.59
CA HIS A 49 0.54 8.29 -0.44
C HIS A 49 1.33 9.55 -0.79
N SER A 50 2.12 9.51 -1.87
CA SER A 50 2.79 10.71 -2.40
C SER A 50 1.78 11.83 -2.68
N ALA A 51 0.68 11.52 -3.38
CA ALA A 51 -0.36 12.49 -3.69
C ALA A 51 -1.04 13.05 -2.43
N TYR A 52 -1.19 12.23 -1.38
CA TYR A 52 -1.71 12.73 -0.10
C TYR A 52 -0.73 13.73 0.55
N LEU A 53 0.56 13.41 0.59
CA LEU A 53 1.56 14.34 1.12
C LEU A 53 1.72 15.60 0.27
N ASP A 54 1.56 15.49 -1.05
CA ASP A 54 1.52 16.65 -1.96
C ASP A 54 0.33 17.56 -1.63
N SER A 55 -0.83 17.00 -1.24
CA SER A 55 -1.98 17.80 -0.79
C SER A 55 -1.78 18.54 0.55
N LEU A 56 -0.72 18.20 1.30
CA LEU A 56 -0.34 18.86 2.55
C LEU A 56 0.81 19.87 2.35
N ALA A 57 1.27 20.07 1.12
CA ALA A 57 2.32 21.01 0.77
C ALA A 57 1.72 22.14 -0.09
N PRO A 58 1.39 23.31 0.49
CA PRO A 58 0.91 24.44 -0.29
C PRO A 58 2.01 24.94 -1.23
N GLU A 59 1.62 25.43 -2.41
CA GLU A 59 2.57 25.96 -3.42
C GLU A 59 3.31 27.21 -2.90
N GLU A 60 2.61 28.05 -2.14
CA GLU A 60 3.16 29.21 -1.44
C GLU A 60 2.72 29.15 0.03
N ILE A 61 3.66 29.39 0.94
CA ILE A 61 3.38 29.45 2.38
C ILE A 61 3.01 30.89 2.71
N SER A 62 1.79 31.11 3.18
CA SER A 62 1.33 32.45 3.58
C SER A 62 1.91 32.89 4.92
N GLU A 63 1.84 34.20 5.23
CA GLU A 63 2.21 34.70 6.56
C GLU A 63 1.33 34.09 7.68
N GLU A 64 0.07 33.79 7.36
CA GLU A 64 -0.87 33.12 8.27
C GLU A 64 -0.44 31.67 8.54
N ASP A 65 -0.02 30.93 7.51
CA ASP A 65 0.53 29.58 7.66
C ASP A 65 1.77 29.56 8.56
N LEU A 66 2.68 30.52 8.37
CA LEU A 66 3.87 30.65 9.22
C LEU A 66 3.50 30.99 10.66
N ALA A 67 2.51 31.85 10.88
CA ALA A 67 2.03 32.20 12.22
C ALA A 67 1.39 30.98 12.91
N ASN A 68 0.56 30.23 12.18
CA ASN A 68 -0.07 28.99 12.66
C ASN A 68 0.98 27.93 13.01
N LEU A 69 2.01 27.76 12.19
CA LEU A 69 3.11 26.81 12.47
C LEU A 69 3.97 27.21 13.67
N ALA A 70 3.99 28.49 14.05
CA ALA A 70 4.70 28.99 15.22
C ALA A 70 3.87 28.87 16.52
N ASP A 71 2.56 28.70 16.41
CA ASP A 71 1.66 28.55 17.54
C ASP A 71 1.62 27.07 18.01
N PRO A 72 2.10 26.76 19.23
CA PRO A 72 2.08 25.40 19.75
C PRO A 72 0.67 24.85 19.99
N ASP A 73 -0.35 25.72 20.06
CA ASP A 73 -1.74 25.36 20.31
C ASP A 73 -2.57 25.34 19.01
N TYR A 74 -1.94 25.47 17.83
CA TYR A 74 -2.64 25.44 16.54
C TYR A 74 -3.28 24.08 16.25
N GLU A 75 -4.60 24.07 16.10
CA GLU A 75 -5.39 22.90 15.72
C GLU A 75 -5.83 22.95 14.25
N GLY A 76 -4.89 22.79 13.32
CA GLY A 76 -5.20 22.73 11.88
C GLY A 76 -4.30 21.78 11.06
N PRO A 77 -4.52 21.72 9.74
CA PRO A 77 -3.81 20.78 8.87
C PRO A 77 -2.29 20.97 8.95
N ALA A 78 -1.55 19.86 8.99
CA ALA A 78 -0.10 19.90 8.95
C ALA A 78 0.38 20.38 7.58
N ILE A 79 1.39 21.25 7.58
CA ILE A 79 2.13 21.64 6.38
C ILE A 79 3.41 20.81 6.33
N ILE A 80 3.54 19.95 5.30
CA ILE A 80 4.70 19.07 5.13
C ILE A 80 5.33 19.27 3.76
N LEU A 81 6.38 20.09 3.72
CA LEU A 81 7.13 20.37 2.50
C LEU A 81 7.91 19.13 2.03
N PRO A 82 8.15 18.96 0.71
CA PRO A 82 8.89 17.82 0.17
C PRO A 82 10.22 17.53 0.88
N GLU A 83 10.97 18.56 1.26
CA GLU A 83 12.24 18.48 1.97
C GLU A 83 12.13 18.04 3.44
N GLN A 84 10.94 18.15 4.04
CA GLN A 84 10.65 17.71 5.41
C GLN A 84 10.13 16.27 5.46
N ARG A 85 9.83 15.68 4.30
CA ARG A 85 9.30 14.31 4.23
C ARG A 85 10.40 13.31 4.55
N ASP A 86 10.00 12.20 5.19
CA ASP A 86 10.87 11.05 5.30
C ASP A 86 11.27 10.55 3.89
N SER A 87 12.55 10.21 3.73
CA SER A 87 13.11 9.80 2.45
C SER A 87 12.46 8.54 1.87
N LYS A 88 11.89 7.70 2.74
CA LYS A 88 11.17 6.48 2.39
C LYS A 88 9.94 6.31 3.27
N LEU A 89 8.87 5.86 2.65
CA LEU A 89 7.68 5.40 3.35
C LEU A 89 7.91 3.96 3.82
N ASN A 90 8.25 3.81 5.10
CA ASN A 90 8.45 2.53 5.75
C ASN A 90 7.12 1.85 6.13
N ILE A 91 6.79 0.74 5.47
CA ILE A 91 5.56 -0.04 5.68
C ILE A 91 5.88 -1.44 6.20
N ILE A 92 5.24 -1.86 7.28
CA ILE A 92 5.33 -3.23 7.79
C ILE A 92 4.43 -4.15 6.96
N ILE A 93 4.96 -5.28 6.50
CA ILE A 93 4.21 -6.35 5.83
C ILE A 93 4.25 -7.61 6.68
N PRO A 94 3.11 -8.08 7.20
CA PRO A 94 3.00 -9.40 7.80
C PRO A 94 3.15 -10.48 6.72
N LYS A 95 4.01 -11.46 6.98
CA LYS A 95 4.22 -12.62 6.09
C LYS A 95 4.03 -13.91 6.88
N SER A 96 3.11 -14.74 6.41
CA SER A 96 2.94 -16.10 6.95
C SER A 96 4.19 -16.93 6.66
N LEU A 97 4.72 -17.60 7.68
CA LEU A 97 5.77 -18.62 7.55
C LEU A 97 5.21 -20.04 7.55
N ARG A 98 3.88 -20.19 7.48
CA ARG A 98 3.22 -21.49 7.43
C ARG A 98 3.45 -22.17 6.09
N TYR A 99 3.65 -23.48 6.14
CA TYR A 99 3.60 -24.32 4.95
C TYR A 99 2.13 -24.55 4.53
N PRO A 100 1.85 -24.74 3.23
CA PRO A 100 0.51 -25.13 2.78
C PRO A 100 0.02 -26.38 3.54
N GLY A 101 -1.20 -26.32 4.09
CA GLY A 101 -1.79 -27.40 4.88
C GLY A 101 -1.50 -27.36 6.39
N ASP A 102 -0.70 -26.41 6.87
CA ASP A 102 -0.44 -26.24 8.30
C ASP A 102 -1.64 -25.62 9.06
N MET A 103 -2.40 -26.48 9.73
CA MET A 103 -3.62 -26.15 10.49
C MET A 103 -3.37 -25.88 11.98
N ARG A 104 -2.12 -25.81 12.45
CA ARG A 104 -1.83 -25.61 13.89
C ARG A 104 -2.38 -24.28 14.39
N PHE A 105 -2.90 -24.24 15.61
CA PHE A 105 -3.43 -23.01 16.22
C PHE A 105 -2.33 -22.21 16.94
N GLU A 106 -1.32 -21.77 16.18
CA GLU A 106 -0.20 -20.96 16.67
C GLU A 106 0.09 -19.75 15.78
N ASN A 107 0.65 -18.66 16.32
CA ASN A 107 1.05 -17.53 15.48
C ASN A 107 2.41 -17.81 14.80
N VAL A 108 2.39 -17.95 13.48
CA VAL A 108 3.56 -18.25 12.63
C VAL A 108 3.65 -17.19 11.54
N VAL A 109 3.79 -15.94 11.99
CA VAL A 109 3.88 -14.76 11.14
C VAL A 109 5.17 -14.02 11.46
N THR A 110 5.88 -13.61 10.42
CA THR A 110 6.98 -12.65 10.50
C THR A 110 6.53 -11.27 10.04
N VAL A 111 7.31 -10.27 10.40
CA VAL A 111 7.21 -8.91 9.87
C VAL A 111 8.39 -8.66 8.94
N GLU A 112 8.12 -8.04 7.79
CA GLU A 112 9.13 -7.46 6.91
C GLU A 112 8.88 -5.95 6.79
N PHE A 113 9.93 -5.18 6.49
CA PHE A 113 9.82 -3.74 6.25
C PHE A 113 9.95 -3.46 4.75
N LEU A 114 8.89 -2.92 4.15
CA LEU A 114 8.83 -2.46 2.78
C LEU A 114 9.11 -0.95 2.76
N MET A 115 10.24 -0.59 2.15
CA MET A 115 10.63 0.81 1.96
C MET A 115 10.14 1.31 0.61
N LEU A 116 9.12 2.15 0.62
CA LEU A 116 8.52 2.75 -0.58
C LEU A 116 9.11 4.12 -0.86
N ASP A 117 9.12 4.50 -2.14
CA ASP A 117 9.51 5.85 -2.50
C ASP A 117 8.51 6.87 -1.96
N ASN A 118 8.99 8.06 -1.64
CA ASN A 118 8.18 9.16 -1.14
C ASN A 118 8.38 10.44 -1.96
N THR A 119 8.92 10.29 -3.18
CA THR A 119 9.18 11.38 -4.11
C THR A 119 7.88 12.04 -4.55
N SER A 120 7.80 13.35 -4.28
CA SER A 120 6.72 14.26 -4.68
C SER A 120 6.55 14.34 -6.20
N GLY A 121 5.33 14.69 -6.65
CA GLY A 121 5.03 14.98 -8.05
C GLY A 121 4.77 13.72 -8.89
N GLU A 122 4.28 13.91 -10.11
CA GLU A 122 3.84 12.80 -10.95
C GLU A 122 4.98 11.86 -11.38
N GLN A 123 4.64 10.59 -11.56
CA GLN A 123 5.54 9.56 -12.08
C GLN A 123 4.82 8.73 -13.13
N SER A 124 5.55 8.25 -14.14
CA SER A 124 5.00 7.32 -15.12
C SER A 124 4.62 5.99 -14.47
N THR A 125 3.63 5.31 -15.03
CA THR A 125 3.19 3.99 -14.57
C THR A 125 4.34 2.98 -14.57
N GLU A 126 5.14 2.95 -15.65
CA GLU A 126 6.31 2.07 -15.76
C GLU A 126 7.31 2.29 -14.61
N LYS A 127 7.66 3.56 -14.33
CA LYS A 127 8.62 3.89 -13.28
C LYS A 127 8.07 3.53 -11.90
N SER A 128 6.80 3.82 -11.64
CA SER A 128 6.12 3.52 -10.38
C SER A 128 6.08 2.01 -10.11
N ILE A 129 5.70 1.22 -11.12
CA ILE A 129 5.63 -0.23 -11.02
C ILE A 129 7.04 -0.83 -10.88
N ALA A 130 8.04 -0.33 -11.62
CA ALA A 130 9.42 -0.78 -11.51
C ALA A 130 10.02 -0.50 -10.12
N ALA A 131 9.73 0.67 -9.53
CA ALA A 131 10.13 1.02 -8.18
C ALA A 131 9.49 0.08 -7.15
N ALA A 132 8.17 -0.12 -7.22
CA ALA A 132 7.45 -1.04 -6.36
C ALA A 132 7.97 -2.49 -6.47
N HIS A 133 8.19 -2.97 -7.69
CA HIS A 133 8.76 -4.30 -7.94
C HIS A 133 10.16 -4.43 -7.34
N LYS A 134 11.02 -3.42 -7.52
CA LYS A 134 12.37 -3.39 -6.92
C LYS A 134 12.27 -3.49 -5.40
N SER A 135 11.41 -2.71 -4.75
CA SER A 135 11.23 -2.74 -3.30
C SER A 135 10.69 -4.10 -2.82
N MET A 136 9.70 -4.66 -3.52
CA MET A 136 9.16 -5.99 -3.22
C MET A 136 10.21 -7.11 -3.37
N MET A 137 11.10 -7.00 -4.37
CA MET A 137 12.16 -7.98 -4.56
C MET A 137 13.24 -7.91 -3.46
N HIS A 138 13.53 -6.72 -2.92
CA HIS A 138 14.40 -6.60 -1.74
C HIS A 138 13.77 -7.29 -0.53
N VAL A 139 12.49 -7.07 -0.26
CA VAL A 139 11.76 -7.73 0.83
C VAL A 139 11.77 -9.25 0.65
N LYS A 140 11.46 -9.76 -0.55
CA LYS A 140 11.41 -11.21 -0.82
C LYS A 140 12.77 -11.91 -0.66
N LYS A 141 13.86 -11.24 -1.04
CA LYS A 141 15.24 -11.77 -0.95
C LYS A 141 15.86 -11.60 0.43
N SER A 142 15.26 -10.78 1.28
CA SER A 142 15.77 -10.51 2.62
C SER A 142 15.70 -11.76 3.51
N LEU A 143 16.76 -12.00 4.27
CA LEU A 143 16.75 -12.96 5.39
C LEU A 143 16.18 -12.34 6.68
N PHE A 144 15.80 -11.05 6.63
CA PHE A 144 15.38 -10.29 7.80
C PHE A 144 14.20 -10.94 8.52
N GLY A 145 13.11 -11.31 7.85
CA GLY A 145 11.96 -11.90 8.54
C GLY A 145 12.28 -13.23 9.24
N TRP A 146 13.06 -14.10 8.60
CA TRP A 146 13.50 -15.33 9.26
C TRP A 146 14.34 -15.02 10.51
N MET A 147 15.31 -14.12 10.39
CA MET A 147 16.16 -13.70 11.50
C MET A 147 15.33 -13.03 12.61
N ALA A 148 14.35 -12.20 12.25
CA ALA A 148 13.46 -11.51 13.17
C ALA A 148 12.61 -12.51 13.99
N VAL A 149 12.07 -13.56 13.36
CA VAL A 149 11.32 -14.60 14.09
C VAL A 149 12.22 -15.40 15.02
N VAL A 150 13.42 -15.79 14.58
CA VAL A 150 14.39 -16.51 15.43
C VAL A 150 14.79 -15.66 16.63
N MET A 151 15.15 -14.40 16.39
CA MET A 151 15.46 -13.44 17.45
C MET A 151 14.26 -13.26 18.38
N ALA A 152 13.07 -12.98 17.85
CA ALA A 152 11.86 -12.79 18.65
C ALA A 152 11.56 -14.01 19.54
N ARG A 153 11.61 -15.23 18.98
CA ARG A 153 11.38 -16.45 19.76
C ARG A 153 12.43 -16.63 20.86
N THR A 154 13.70 -16.41 20.55
CA THR A 154 14.79 -16.56 21.52
C THR A 154 14.71 -15.49 22.61
N PHE A 155 14.57 -14.22 22.22
CA PHE A 155 14.51 -13.06 23.09
C PHE A 155 13.27 -13.12 24.00
N CYS A 156 12.07 -13.37 23.45
CA CYS A 156 10.84 -13.48 24.24
C CYS A 156 10.81 -14.68 25.18
N THR A 157 11.56 -15.75 24.90
CA THR A 157 11.61 -16.93 25.78
C THR A 157 12.50 -16.70 26.98
N HIS A 158 13.60 -15.94 26.81
CA HIS A 158 14.64 -15.83 27.83
C HIS A 158 14.70 -14.47 28.54
N ILE A 159 14.05 -13.44 28.02
CA ILE A 159 14.13 -12.07 28.55
C ILE A 159 12.78 -11.64 29.14
N PRO A 160 12.77 -10.94 30.30
CA PRO A 160 11.56 -10.43 30.91
C PRO A 160 10.66 -9.66 29.94
N GLY A 161 9.35 -9.89 30.03
CA GLY A 161 8.37 -9.40 29.06
C GLY A 161 8.30 -7.89 28.88
N PHE A 162 8.72 -7.09 29.87
CA PHE A 162 8.74 -5.63 29.73
C PHE A 162 9.85 -5.15 28.79
N LEU A 163 11.01 -5.83 28.76
CA LEU A 163 12.12 -5.50 27.87
C LEU A 163 11.81 -5.90 26.43
N SER A 164 11.22 -7.07 26.23
CA SER A 164 10.79 -7.50 24.89
C SER A 164 9.71 -6.56 24.33
N LYS A 165 8.71 -6.17 25.15
CA LYS A 165 7.71 -5.17 24.77
C LYS A 165 8.36 -3.86 24.34
N ALA A 166 9.26 -3.31 25.16
CA ALA A 166 9.95 -2.06 24.84
C ALA A 166 10.73 -2.13 23.52
N PHE A 167 11.43 -3.25 23.27
CA PHE A 167 12.15 -3.47 22.02
C PHE A 167 11.21 -3.53 20.80
N PHE A 168 10.12 -4.31 20.87
CA PHE A 168 9.16 -4.38 19.77
C PHE A 168 8.50 -3.03 19.50
N THR A 169 8.07 -2.33 20.55
CA THR A 169 7.50 -0.99 20.41
C THR A 169 8.49 -0.06 19.71
N TYR A 170 9.76 -0.04 20.12
CA TYR A 170 10.79 0.78 19.46
C TYR A 170 10.94 0.44 17.97
N CYS A 171 10.96 -0.84 17.61
CA CYS A 171 11.08 -1.26 16.20
C CYS A 171 9.83 -0.93 15.38
N THR A 172 8.64 -1.18 15.92
CA THR A 172 7.37 -0.93 15.20
C THR A 172 7.06 0.55 15.09
N ASP A 173 7.53 1.36 16.04
CA ASP A 173 7.33 2.80 16.05
C ASP A 173 7.96 3.48 14.83
N LYS A 174 8.99 2.88 14.21
CA LYS A 174 9.62 3.42 12.98
C LYS A 174 8.80 3.23 11.70
N ALA A 175 7.65 2.55 11.75
CA ALA A 175 6.82 2.30 10.58
C ALA A 175 5.66 3.28 10.46
N HIS A 176 5.45 3.82 9.26
CA HIS A 176 4.34 4.71 8.94
C HIS A 176 3.02 3.98 8.77
N GLY A 177 3.06 2.66 8.56
CA GLY A 177 1.86 1.87 8.39
C GLY A 177 2.12 0.38 8.34
N ILE A 178 1.03 -0.38 8.34
CA ILE A 178 1.02 -1.82 8.18
C ILE A 178 0.18 -2.14 6.94
N LEU A 179 0.73 -2.92 6.00
CA LEU A 179 0.02 -3.39 4.81
C LEU A 179 -0.21 -4.89 4.88
N THR A 180 -1.46 -5.31 4.88
CA THR A 180 -1.85 -6.70 4.68
C THR A 180 -2.45 -6.90 3.30
N ASN A 181 -2.10 -8.00 2.64
CA ASN A 181 -2.69 -8.42 1.38
C ASN A 181 -3.23 -9.85 1.53
N VAL A 182 -4.55 -9.96 1.58
CA VAL A 182 -5.28 -11.18 1.90
C VAL A 182 -5.95 -11.71 0.64
N PRO A 183 -5.51 -12.86 0.09
CA PRO A 183 -6.26 -13.53 -0.96
C PRO A 183 -7.55 -14.07 -0.37
N GLY A 184 -8.69 -13.61 -0.87
CA GLY A 184 -10.00 -14.10 -0.45
C GLY A 184 -10.62 -15.10 -1.43
N PRO A 185 -11.84 -15.56 -1.12
CA PRO A 185 -12.59 -16.52 -1.91
C PRO A 185 -12.81 -16.05 -3.36
N THR A 186 -12.65 -16.96 -4.31
CA THR A 186 -12.84 -16.68 -5.75
C THR A 186 -14.30 -16.78 -6.19
N GLU A 187 -15.13 -17.47 -5.41
CA GLU A 187 -16.56 -17.66 -5.67
C GLU A 187 -17.41 -16.78 -4.76
N ALA A 188 -18.62 -16.45 -5.23
CA ALA A 188 -19.59 -15.73 -4.43
C ALA A 188 -20.01 -16.55 -3.21
N LEU A 189 -19.86 -15.95 -2.02
CA LEU A 189 -20.30 -16.53 -0.77
C LEU A 189 -21.68 -16.03 -0.39
N TYR A 190 -22.43 -16.91 0.27
CA TYR A 190 -23.75 -16.63 0.82
C TYR A 190 -23.77 -17.08 2.28
N PHE A 191 -24.47 -16.34 3.14
CA PHE A 191 -24.75 -16.75 4.51
C PHE A 191 -26.25 -16.76 4.79
N GLY A 192 -26.67 -17.67 5.67
CA GLY A 192 -28.08 -17.95 5.96
C GLY A 192 -28.34 -19.46 6.09
N ASN A 193 -29.59 -19.84 6.35
CA ASN A 193 -29.99 -21.25 6.37
C ASN A 193 -29.70 -21.87 4.98
N LYS A 194 -29.26 -23.14 4.95
CA LYS A 194 -28.94 -23.91 3.73
C LYS A 194 -30.03 -23.85 2.66
N ASN A 195 -31.28 -23.62 3.06
CA ASN A 195 -32.43 -23.63 2.17
C ASN A 195 -32.75 -22.25 1.55
N THR A 196 -32.07 -21.18 1.95
CA THR A 196 -32.49 -19.82 1.58
C THR A 196 -31.45 -19.00 0.81
N GLU A 197 -30.15 -19.36 0.82
CA GLU A 197 -29.06 -18.60 0.16
C GLU A 197 -29.20 -17.07 0.28
N GLN A 198 -29.72 -16.59 1.41
CA GLN A 198 -30.52 -15.36 1.42
C GLN A 198 -29.67 -14.08 1.38
N HIS A 199 -28.42 -14.17 1.82
CA HIS A 199 -27.54 -13.01 1.95
C HIS A 199 -26.22 -13.25 1.25
N ARG A 200 -26.09 -12.66 0.06
CA ARG A 200 -24.85 -12.64 -0.70
C ARG A 200 -23.85 -11.71 -0.02
N VAL A 201 -22.62 -12.18 0.17
CA VAL A 201 -21.49 -11.33 0.55
C VAL A 201 -21.09 -10.50 -0.66
N ILE A 202 -21.05 -9.18 -0.51
CA ILE A 202 -20.77 -8.24 -1.60
C ILE A 202 -19.30 -7.80 -1.67
N SER A 203 -18.59 -7.85 -0.55
CA SER A 203 -17.20 -7.41 -0.46
C SER A 203 -16.55 -7.92 0.82
N PHE A 204 -15.22 -7.99 0.78
CA PHE A 204 -14.37 -8.14 1.96
C PHE A 204 -13.52 -6.89 2.11
N ILE A 205 -13.54 -6.31 3.31
CA ILE A 205 -12.69 -5.18 3.69
C ILE A 205 -11.89 -5.64 4.90
N VAL A 206 -10.58 -5.44 4.86
CA VAL A 206 -9.65 -5.88 5.90
C VAL A 206 -8.85 -4.70 6.41
N PHE A 207 -8.63 -4.67 7.73
CA PHE A 207 -7.78 -3.68 8.38
C PHE A 207 -6.79 -4.43 9.27
N PRO A 208 -5.48 -4.31 9.04
CA PRO A 208 -4.52 -4.91 9.95
C PRO A 208 -4.55 -4.16 11.29
N PRO A 209 -4.23 -4.83 12.41
CA PRO A 209 -4.13 -4.15 13.70
C PRO A 209 -2.94 -3.18 13.68
N VAL A 210 -3.17 -1.95 14.14
CA VAL A 210 -2.13 -0.92 14.28
C VAL A 210 -2.00 -0.55 15.75
N ALA A 211 -0.77 -0.60 16.28
CA ALA A 211 -0.48 -0.37 17.69
C ALA A 211 0.41 0.87 17.92
N THR A 212 0.79 1.59 16.86
CA THR A 212 1.70 2.73 16.91
C THR A 212 0.98 4.02 16.54
N GLU A 213 1.38 5.11 17.18
CA GLU A 213 0.82 6.43 16.99
C GLU A 213 1.13 6.99 15.60
N GLY A 214 0.12 7.53 14.93
CA GLY A 214 0.25 8.10 13.59
C GLY A 214 0.39 7.06 12.47
N SER A 215 0.41 5.77 12.82
CA SER A 215 0.55 4.69 11.87
C SER A 215 -0.80 4.37 11.20
N THR A 216 -0.74 4.12 9.90
CA THR A 216 -1.94 3.84 9.07
C THR A 216 -2.07 2.34 8.78
N ALA A 217 -3.29 1.81 8.89
CA ALA A 217 -3.61 0.44 8.53
C ALA A 217 -4.00 0.39 7.05
N PHE A 218 -3.31 -0.44 6.26
CA PHE A 218 -3.61 -0.68 4.86
C PHE A 218 -4.01 -2.14 4.64
N GLY A 219 -5.14 -2.34 3.97
CA GLY A 219 -5.66 -3.66 3.64
C GLY A 219 -5.93 -3.78 2.16
N VAL A 220 -5.40 -4.85 1.54
CA VAL A 220 -5.80 -5.29 0.22
C VAL A 220 -6.47 -6.64 0.37
N CYS A 221 -7.69 -6.78 -0.13
CA CYS A 221 -8.41 -8.06 -0.11
C CYS A 221 -9.03 -8.33 -1.48
N SER A 222 -8.83 -9.54 -1.98
CA SER A 222 -9.56 -10.03 -3.15
C SER A 222 -10.83 -10.76 -2.72
N TYR A 223 -11.90 -10.65 -3.50
CA TYR A 223 -13.12 -11.44 -3.33
C TYR A 223 -13.89 -11.46 -4.65
N ASN A 224 -14.30 -12.65 -5.09
CA ASN A 224 -15.19 -12.85 -6.24
C ASN A 224 -14.77 -12.03 -7.50
N GLY A 225 -13.51 -12.16 -7.90
CA GLY A 225 -12.95 -11.49 -9.08
C GLY A 225 -12.61 -10.01 -8.90
N GLN A 226 -12.85 -9.44 -7.73
CA GLN A 226 -12.56 -8.03 -7.44
C GLN A 226 -11.51 -7.90 -6.36
N VAL A 227 -10.76 -6.79 -6.38
CA VAL A 227 -9.81 -6.39 -5.34
C VAL A 227 -10.27 -5.07 -4.73
N ARG A 228 -10.14 -4.94 -3.41
CA ARG A 228 -10.39 -3.68 -2.71
C ARG A 228 -9.18 -3.29 -1.89
N PHE A 229 -8.87 -2.00 -1.93
CA PHE A 229 -7.94 -1.35 -1.03
C PHE A 229 -8.70 -0.67 0.10
N ALA A 230 -8.17 -0.72 1.31
CA ALA A 230 -8.74 -0.13 2.50
C ALA A 230 -7.64 0.59 3.28
N ALA A 231 -7.97 1.74 3.84
CA ALA A 231 -7.10 2.52 4.70
C ALA A 231 -7.83 2.85 6.01
N MET A 232 -7.11 2.79 7.13
CA MET A 232 -7.59 3.25 8.43
C MET A 232 -6.51 4.08 9.11
N ALA A 233 -6.86 5.30 9.51
CA ALA A 233 -5.95 6.28 10.10
C ALA A 233 -6.56 6.94 11.34
N ASP A 234 -5.74 7.65 12.10
CA ASP A 234 -6.20 8.51 13.19
C ASP A 234 -7.10 9.64 12.68
N ALA A 235 -8.15 9.96 13.43
CA ALA A 235 -9.00 11.11 13.18
C ALA A 235 -8.34 12.38 13.74
N SER A 236 -7.25 12.81 13.11
CA SER A 236 -6.52 14.03 13.49
C SER A 236 -6.92 15.22 12.63
N TYR A 237 -6.85 16.42 13.22
CA TYR A 237 -6.94 17.69 12.49
C TYR A 237 -5.69 17.95 11.62
N GLU A 238 -4.52 17.46 12.05
CA GLU A 238 -3.24 17.59 11.32
C GLU A 238 -3.27 16.82 10.00
N PHE A 239 -3.92 15.65 9.99
CA PHE A 239 -4.04 14.77 8.81
C PHE A 239 -5.51 14.57 8.44
N PRO A 240 -6.17 15.63 7.94
CA PRO A 240 -7.60 15.59 7.71
C PRO A 240 -7.93 14.58 6.61
N ASN A 241 -8.98 13.80 6.84
CA ASN A 241 -9.53 12.83 5.88
C ASN A 241 -8.54 11.80 5.31
N GLN A 242 -7.39 11.58 5.98
CA GLN A 242 -6.29 10.74 5.48
C GLN A 242 -6.76 9.40 4.89
N ALA A 243 -7.55 8.62 5.63
CA ALA A 243 -8.04 7.33 5.17
C ALA A 243 -8.84 7.41 3.86
N ARG A 244 -9.76 8.38 3.74
CA ARG A 244 -10.61 8.56 2.55
C ARG A 244 -9.77 9.03 1.37
N THR A 245 -8.94 10.05 1.57
CA THR A 245 -8.06 10.59 0.52
C THR A 245 -7.10 9.54 0.00
N LEU A 246 -6.50 8.71 0.87
CA LEU A 246 -5.64 7.60 0.45
C LEU A 246 -6.40 6.57 -0.40
N ALA A 247 -7.62 6.21 -0.03
CA ALA A 247 -8.41 5.25 -0.79
C ALA A 247 -8.91 5.81 -2.14
N ASP A 248 -9.20 7.11 -2.22
CA ASP A 248 -9.55 7.79 -3.47
C ASP A 248 -8.34 7.94 -4.39
N ASN A 249 -7.21 8.38 -3.85
CA ASN A 249 -5.95 8.47 -4.58
C ASN A 249 -5.50 7.11 -5.10
N PHE A 250 -5.65 6.04 -4.30
CA PHE A 250 -5.36 4.67 -4.75
C PHE A 250 -6.21 4.29 -5.96
N SER A 251 -7.51 4.61 -5.92
CA SER A 251 -8.43 4.34 -7.03
C SER A 251 -8.06 5.16 -8.28
N ALA A 252 -7.66 6.42 -8.10
CA ALA A 252 -7.26 7.32 -9.18
C ALA A 252 -5.95 6.84 -9.85
N VAL A 253 -4.96 6.46 -9.05
CA VAL A 253 -3.69 5.91 -9.56
C VAL A 253 -3.95 4.60 -10.31
N TYR A 254 -4.74 3.69 -9.75
CA TYR A 254 -5.11 2.44 -10.43
C TYR A 254 -5.73 2.69 -11.81
N LYS A 255 -6.70 3.61 -11.88
CA LYS A 255 -7.36 3.97 -13.16
C LYS A 255 -6.37 4.55 -14.17
N ARG A 256 -5.42 5.38 -13.72
CA ARG A 256 -4.34 5.90 -14.58
C ARG A 256 -3.44 4.78 -15.08
N MET A 257 -3.00 3.88 -14.20
CA MET A 257 -2.17 2.74 -14.59
C MET A 257 -2.86 1.82 -15.59
N LEU A 258 -4.18 1.62 -15.45
CA LEU A 258 -4.98 0.87 -16.41
C LEU A 258 -5.06 1.57 -17.77
N ALA A 259 -5.24 2.90 -17.79
CA ALA A 259 -5.27 3.69 -19.02
C ALA A 259 -3.92 3.60 -19.74
N ASP A 260 -2.82 3.86 -19.04
CA ASP A 260 -1.46 3.75 -19.57
C ASP A 260 -1.17 2.34 -20.11
N ALA A 261 -1.66 1.30 -19.43
CA ALA A 261 -1.51 -0.09 -19.88
C ALA A 261 -2.26 -0.36 -21.21
N HIS A 262 -3.46 0.20 -21.37
CA HIS A 262 -4.20 0.07 -22.62
C HIS A 262 -3.48 0.78 -23.78
N GLU A 263 -2.96 1.98 -23.55
CA GLU A 263 -2.19 2.74 -24.54
C GLU A 263 -0.93 1.98 -24.97
N GLU A 264 -0.17 1.45 -24.00
CA GLU A 264 1.03 0.66 -24.26
C GLU A 264 0.74 -0.61 -25.08
N LEU A 265 -0.34 -1.33 -24.74
CA LEU A 265 -0.74 -2.52 -25.49
C LEU A 265 -1.19 -2.20 -26.91
N GLN A 266 -1.91 -1.09 -27.11
CA GLN A 266 -2.31 -0.63 -28.44
C GLN A 266 -1.11 -0.21 -29.29
N ALA A 267 -0.13 0.49 -28.70
CA ALA A 267 1.09 0.88 -29.39
C ALA A 267 1.88 -0.33 -29.89
N ARG A 268 2.02 -1.38 -29.07
CA ARG A 268 2.66 -2.64 -29.47
C ARG A 268 1.94 -3.34 -30.61
N GLN A 269 0.61 -3.42 -30.54
CA GLN A 269 -0.19 -4.02 -31.62
C GLN A 269 -0.07 -3.27 -32.94
N LEU A 270 0.10 -1.94 -32.91
CA LEU A 270 0.35 -1.15 -34.11
C LEU A 270 1.75 -1.39 -34.66
N GLN A 271 2.75 -1.48 -33.79
CA GLN A 271 4.14 -1.78 -34.17
C GLN A 271 4.26 -3.17 -34.84
N ASP A 272 3.56 -4.17 -34.31
CA ASP A 272 3.53 -5.52 -34.87
C ASP A 272 2.82 -5.60 -36.25
N LYS A 273 1.93 -4.63 -36.53
CA LYS A 273 1.20 -4.54 -37.82
C LYS A 273 1.97 -3.80 -38.90
N VAL A 274 3.00 -3.01 -38.57
CA VAL A 274 3.85 -2.34 -39.56
C VAL A 274 4.92 -3.35 -40.01
N PRO A 275 4.89 -3.84 -41.27
CA PRO A 275 5.93 -4.73 -41.75
C PRO A 275 7.26 -4.00 -41.71
N ASN A 276 8.30 -4.68 -41.23
CA ASN A 276 9.67 -4.16 -41.22
C ASN A 276 10.08 -3.78 -42.66
N LEU A 277 9.98 -2.49 -43.00
CA LEU A 277 10.31 -1.94 -44.34
C LEU A 277 11.77 -2.23 -44.74
N ALA A 278 12.61 -2.65 -43.80
CA ALA A 278 13.97 -3.13 -44.05
C ALA A 278 14.03 -4.42 -44.90
N HIS A 279 12.95 -5.20 -45.05
CA HIS A 279 12.93 -6.37 -45.94
C HIS A 279 12.37 -6.09 -47.35
N VAL A 280 11.66 -4.98 -47.56
CA VAL A 280 11.07 -4.66 -48.88
C VAL A 280 12.08 -3.95 -49.80
N GLN A 281 13.10 -3.28 -49.25
CA GLN A 281 14.17 -2.66 -50.04
C GLN A 281 15.26 -3.62 -50.53
N MET A 282 15.37 -4.84 -50.00
CA MET A 282 16.29 -5.87 -50.56
C MET A 282 15.70 -6.65 -51.75
N LEU A 283 14.40 -6.47 -52.06
CA LEU A 283 13.73 -7.13 -53.19
C LEU A 283 13.45 -6.18 -54.38
N ARG A 284 13.93 -4.94 -54.31
CA ARG A 284 13.98 -4.02 -55.45
C ARG A 284 15.44 -3.74 -55.83
N GLY A 285 16.13 -4.81 -56.23
CA GLY A 285 17.23 -4.71 -57.18
C GLY A 285 16.70 -4.40 -58.57
#